data_AF-A0A7W4IPR4-F1
#
_entry.id   AF-A0A7W4IPR4-F1
#
_cell.length_a   1.000
_cell.length_b   1.000
_cell.length_c   1.000
_cell.angle_alpha   90.00
_cell.angle_beta   90.00
_cell.angle_gamma   90.00
#
_symmetry.space_group_name_H-M   'P 1'
#
loop_
_entity.id
_entity.type
_entity.pdbx_description
1 polymer ?
#
loop_
_entity_poly.entity_id
_entity_poly.type
_entity_poly.pdbx_seq_one_letter_code
_entity_poly.pdbx_strand_id
1 'polypeptide(L)'
;MDGEKISRRKPRSDGQRNRQHLLDTAKAAFQSGETDIALDEVARRAGVGIGTLYRHFANRDALIEAVYRNELDRLAAAATQLAGTHPPVEALRAWMLLFVDYIAAKQVIAPALNGLVGGTGALYAASAEIIKGTIDGLVSRAVQNGDIRPDLDPLDFLRALVGVSNVAAAPGWEASARRLVDILIAGSQPPTASRSRT
;
A
#
# COMPACT_ATOMS: atom_id res chain seq x y z
N MET A 1 -34.85 -41.33 12.23
CA MET A 1 -33.40 -41.52 12.00
C MET A 1 -32.96 -40.23 11.36
N ASP A 2 -32.66 -39.21 12.17
CA ASP A 2 -32.50 -37.84 11.69
C ASP A 2 -31.14 -37.33 12.16
N GLY A 3 -30.13 -37.66 11.36
CA GLY A 3 -28.77 -37.19 11.53
C GLY A 3 -28.62 -35.80 10.96
N GLU A 4 -28.85 -34.80 11.80
CA GLU A 4 -28.59 -33.39 11.56
C GLU A 4 -27.13 -33.19 11.12
N LYS A 5 -26.91 -32.86 9.84
CA LYS A 5 -25.61 -32.44 9.31
C LYS A 5 -25.29 -31.05 9.84
N ILE A 6 -24.58 -30.99 10.96
CA ILE A 6 -23.96 -29.76 11.47
C ILE A 6 -22.91 -29.31 10.44
N SER A 7 -23.29 -28.34 9.60
CA SER A 7 -22.38 -27.61 8.74
C SER A 7 -21.38 -26.86 9.64
N ARG A 8 -20.20 -27.45 9.85
CA ARG A 8 -19.08 -26.79 10.54
C ARG A 8 -18.73 -25.53 9.77
N ARG A 9 -19.18 -24.38 10.28
CA ARG A 9 -18.78 -23.05 9.83
C ARG A 9 -17.26 -23.01 9.81
N LYS A 10 -16.68 -22.92 8.60
CA LYS A 10 -15.23 -22.84 8.37
C LYS A 10 -14.64 -21.76 9.28
N PRO A 11 -13.56 -22.02 10.05
CA PRO A 11 -13.02 -21.05 11.00
C PRO A 11 -12.74 -19.71 10.31
N ARG A 12 -13.02 -18.59 10.98
CA ARG A 12 -12.83 -17.24 10.43
C ARG A 12 -11.38 -17.00 9.94
N SER A 13 -10.41 -17.66 10.58
CA SER A 13 -8.99 -17.64 10.17
C SER A 13 -8.77 -18.21 8.77
N ASP A 14 -9.41 -19.33 8.42
CA ASP A 14 -9.29 -19.94 7.09
C ASP A 14 -9.91 -19.04 6.02
N GLY A 15 -11.02 -18.36 6.33
CA GLY A 15 -11.65 -17.40 5.43
C GLY A 15 -10.71 -16.24 5.08
N GLN A 16 -10.06 -15.65 6.09
CA GLN A 16 -9.11 -14.54 5.87
C GLN A 16 -7.87 -15.00 5.10
N ARG A 17 -7.32 -16.18 5.44
CA ARG A 17 -6.18 -16.77 4.71
C ARG A 17 -6.52 -17.02 3.25
N ASN A 18 -7.68 -17.61 2.96
CA ASN A 18 -8.12 -17.83 1.58
C ASN A 18 -8.29 -16.52 0.81
N ARG A 19 -8.91 -15.50 1.43
CA ARG A 19 -9.02 -14.17 0.83
C ARG A 19 -7.64 -13.58 0.52
N GLN A 20 -6.70 -13.69 1.45
CA GLN A 20 -5.35 -13.15 1.26
C GLN A 20 -4.61 -13.86 0.11
N HIS A 21 -4.68 -15.19 0.06
CA HIS A 21 -4.08 -15.98 -1.01
C HIS A 21 -4.66 -15.62 -2.39
N LEU A 22 -5.97 -15.39 -2.49
CA LEU A 22 -6.62 -14.93 -3.72
C LEU A 22 -6.08 -13.56 -4.17
N LEU A 23 -5.93 -12.62 -3.23
CA LEU A 23 -5.40 -11.29 -3.52
C LEU A 23 -3.93 -11.32 -3.97
N ASP A 24 -3.09 -12.09 -3.26
CA ASP A 24 -1.68 -12.22 -3.62
C ASP A 24 -1.50 -12.93 -4.97
N THR A 25 -2.35 -13.93 -5.27
CA THR A 25 -2.37 -14.62 -6.57
C THR A 25 -2.78 -13.67 -7.70
N ALA A 26 -3.83 -12.87 -7.50
CA ALA A 26 -4.27 -11.90 -8.48
C ALA A 26 -3.21 -10.81 -8.73
N LYS A 27 -2.58 -10.30 -7.65
CA LYS A 27 -1.46 -9.36 -7.76
C LYS A 27 -0.30 -9.94 -8.57
N ALA A 28 0.08 -11.20 -8.33
CA ALA A 28 1.15 -11.87 -9.07
C ALA A 28 0.82 -12.01 -10.57
N ALA A 29 -0.44 -12.29 -10.92
CA ALA A 29 -0.89 -12.32 -12.31
C ALA A 29 -0.81 -10.94 -12.98
N PHE A 30 -1.16 -9.86 -12.27
CA PHE A 30 -0.99 -8.51 -12.81
C PHE A 30 0.50 -8.16 -12.99
N GLN A 31 1.38 -8.62 -12.10
CA GLN A 31 2.83 -8.46 -12.22
C GLN A 31 3.42 -9.19 -13.44
N SER A 32 2.83 -10.32 -13.87
CA SER A 32 3.22 -11.03 -15.10
C SER A 32 2.60 -10.42 -16.37
N GLY A 33 1.81 -9.34 -16.26
CA GLY A 33 1.12 -8.71 -17.38
C GLY A 33 -0.21 -9.36 -17.76
N GLU A 34 -0.70 -10.31 -16.97
CA GLU A 34 -2.00 -10.98 -17.20
C GLU A 34 -3.16 -10.10 -16.69
N THR A 35 -3.32 -8.93 -17.31
CA THR A 35 -4.29 -7.90 -16.91
C THR A 35 -5.73 -8.30 -17.12
N ASP A 36 -6.01 -9.42 -17.80
CA ASP A 36 -7.33 -9.97 -18.11
C ASP A 36 -7.55 -11.38 -17.53
N ILE A 37 -6.75 -11.78 -16.55
CA ILE A 37 -6.90 -13.09 -15.89
C ILE A 37 -8.34 -13.32 -15.42
N ALA A 38 -8.86 -14.52 -15.74
CA ALA A 38 -10.20 -14.94 -15.37
C ALA A 38 -10.26 -15.39 -13.90
N LEU A 39 -11.42 -15.21 -13.24
CA LEU A 39 -11.58 -15.49 -11.82
C LEU A 39 -11.36 -16.98 -11.50
N ASP A 40 -11.82 -17.88 -12.36
CA ASP A 40 -11.59 -19.32 -12.24
C ASP A 40 -10.10 -19.68 -12.25
N GLU A 41 -9.33 -19.02 -13.10
CA GLU A 41 -7.88 -19.18 -13.16
C GLU A 41 -7.18 -18.65 -11.90
N VAL A 42 -7.62 -17.49 -11.36
CA VAL A 42 -7.14 -16.99 -10.06
C VAL A 42 -7.45 -17.99 -8.94
N ALA A 43 -8.68 -18.51 -8.89
CA ALA A 43 -9.09 -19.51 -7.90
C ALA A 43 -8.24 -20.78 -7.98
N ARG A 44 -8.03 -21.28 -9.21
CA ARG A 44 -7.21 -22.46 -9.49
C ARG A 44 -5.76 -22.25 -9.04
N ARG A 45 -5.13 -21.13 -9.40
CA ARG A 45 -3.76 -20.80 -8.98
C ARG A 45 -3.63 -20.62 -7.47
N ALA A 46 -4.63 -20.05 -6.82
CA ALA A 46 -4.66 -19.86 -5.37
C ALA A 46 -4.92 -21.17 -4.60
N GLY A 47 -5.29 -22.27 -5.28
CA GLY A 47 -5.72 -23.52 -4.65
C GLY A 47 -7.04 -23.37 -3.87
N VAL A 48 -7.87 -22.39 -4.23
CA VAL A 48 -9.13 -22.07 -3.56
C VAL A 48 -10.29 -22.44 -4.47
N GLY A 49 -11.32 -23.11 -3.95
CA GLY A 49 -12.49 -23.47 -4.75
C GLY A 49 -13.24 -22.22 -5.28
N ILE A 50 -13.72 -22.28 -6.52
CA ILE A 50 -14.38 -21.16 -7.21
C ILE A 50 -15.57 -20.56 -6.43
N GLY A 51 -16.35 -21.39 -5.74
CA GLY A 51 -17.43 -20.92 -4.88
C GLY A 51 -16.95 -20.13 -3.65
N THR A 52 -15.71 -20.34 -3.19
CA THR A 52 -15.10 -19.52 -2.13
C THR A 52 -14.63 -18.19 -2.69
N LEU A 53 -14.10 -18.15 -3.92
CA LEU A 53 -13.76 -16.90 -4.59
C LEU A 53 -14.98 -16.01 -4.74
N TYR A 54 -16.09 -16.53 -5.29
CA TYR A 54 -17.30 -15.73 -5.51
C TYR A 54 -17.96 -15.24 -4.21
N ARG A 55 -17.71 -15.92 -3.07
CA ARG A 55 -18.12 -15.43 -1.75
C ARG A 55 -17.30 -14.22 -1.27
N HIS A 56 -16.08 -14.06 -1.76
CA HIS A 56 -15.20 -12.92 -1.43
C HIS A 56 -15.31 -11.80 -2.47
N PHE A 57 -15.46 -12.14 -3.75
CA PHE A 57 -15.44 -11.21 -4.87
C PHE A 57 -16.56 -11.58 -5.83
N ALA A 58 -17.62 -10.75 -5.88
CA ALA A 58 -18.79 -11.02 -6.69
C ALA A 58 -18.48 -11.04 -8.20
N ASN A 59 -17.51 -10.22 -8.62
CA ASN A 59 -17.07 -10.11 -10.00
C ASN A 59 -15.57 -9.72 -10.06
N ARG A 60 -15.07 -9.59 -11.29
CA ARG A 60 -13.67 -9.27 -11.57
C ARG A 60 -13.27 -7.89 -11.06
N ASP A 61 -14.12 -6.89 -11.26
CA ASP A 61 -13.91 -5.51 -10.79
C ASP A 61 -13.73 -5.47 -9.28
N ALA A 62 -14.57 -6.21 -8.54
CA ALA A 62 -14.46 -6.34 -7.08
C ALA A 62 -13.14 -6.99 -6.63
N LEU A 63 -12.59 -7.93 -7.40
CA LEU A 63 -11.26 -8.49 -7.13
C LEU A 63 -10.16 -7.45 -7.35
N ILE A 64 -10.19 -6.73 -8.47
CA ILE A 64 -9.19 -5.70 -8.80
C ILE A 64 -9.20 -4.58 -7.74
N GLU A 65 -10.38 -4.07 -7.40
CA GLU A 65 -10.53 -3.08 -6.33
C GLU A 65 -9.99 -3.61 -5.01
N ALA A 66 -10.28 -4.87 -4.67
CA ALA A 66 -9.82 -5.46 -3.42
C ALA A 66 -8.30 -5.67 -3.39
N VAL A 67 -7.66 -5.97 -4.51
CA VAL A 67 -6.19 -6.04 -4.61
C VAL A 67 -5.59 -4.67 -4.33
N TYR A 68 -6.10 -3.62 -4.97
CA TYR A 68 -5.64 -2.26 -4.74
C TYR A 68 -5.87 -1.80 -3.27
N ARG A 69 -7.07 -2.03 -2.73
CA ARG A 69 -7.39 -1.70 -1.32
C ARG A 69 -6.49 -2.44 -0.35
N ASN A 70 -6.18 -3.71 -0.62
CA ASN A 70 -5.29 -4.50 0.23
C ASN A 70 -3.87 -3.91 0.31
N GLU A 71 -3.35 -3.36 -0.79
CA GLU A 71 -2.04 -2.68 -0.77
C GLU A 71 -2.09 -1.38 0.04
N LEU A 72 -3.18 -0.61 -0.06
CA LEU A 72 -3.40 0.57 0.77
C LEU A 72 -3.53 0.21 2.25
N ASP A 73 -4.31 -0.82 2.58
CA ASP A 73 -4.53 -1.27 3.96
C ASP A 73 -3.22 -1.72 4.61
N ARG A 74 -2.36 -2.43 3.85
CA ARG A 74 -1.01 -2.82 4.29
C ARG A 74 -0.16 -1.59 4.61
N LEU A 75 -0.17 -0.58 3.74
CA LEU A 75 0.58 0.67 3.94
C LEU A 75 0.08 1.45 5.16
N ALA A 76 -1.24 1.56 5.34
CA ALA A 76 -1.85 2.26 6.47
C ALA A 76 -1.58 1.52 7.80
N ALA A 77 -1.70 0.19 7.81
CA ALA A 77 -1.40 -0.62 8.99
C ALA A 77 0.09 -0.53 9.39
N ALA A 78 0.99 -0.49 8.40
CA ALA A 78 2.42 -0.35 8.64
C ALA A 78 2.76 0.94 9.38
N ALA A 79 2.08 2.06 9.11
CA ALA A 79 2.32 3.31 9.84
C ALA A 79 2.10 3.18 11.34
N THR A 80 1.03 2.48 11.74
CA THR A 80 0.73 2.24 13.16
C THR A 80 1.79 1.36 13.80
N GLN A 81 2.20 0.28 13.13
CA GLN A 81 3.24 -0.61 13.64
C GLN A 81 4.59 0.09 13.75
N LEU A 82 5.01 0.82 12.71
CA LEU A 82 6.28 1.55 12.68
C LEU A 82 6.33 2.61 13.78
N ALA A 83 5.27 3.40 13.94
CA ALA A 83 5.20 4.40 15.00
C ALA A 83 5.25 3.81 16.42
N GLY A 84 4.84 2.54 16.59
CA GLY A 84 4.92 1.85 17.89
C GLY A 84 6.25 1.14 18.15
N THR A 85 7.13 1.03 17.14
CA THR A 85 8.35 0.19 17.22
C THR A 85 9.64 0.92 16.88
N HIS A 86 9.57 2.12 16.31
CA HIS A 86 10.72 2.90 15.88
C HIS A 86 10.65 4.35 16.41
N PRO A 87 11.81 5.02 16.55
CA PRO A 87 11.87 6.47 16.70
C PRO A 87 11.06 7.20 15.61
N PRO A 88 10.46 8.37 15.89
CA PRO A 88 9.53 9.03 14.97
C PRO A 88 10.07 9.25 13.54
N VAL A 89 11.30 9.75 13.41
CA VAL A 89 11.93 9.95 12.08
C VAL A 89 12.23 8.64 11.36
N GLU A 90 12.61 7.59 12.09
CA GLU A 90 12.85 6.26 11.51
C GLU A 90 11.54 5.61 11.06
N ALA A 91 10.46 5.79 11.82
CA ALA A 91 9.12 5.33 11.45
C ALA A 91 8.63 6.04 10.17
N LEU A 92 8.80 7.35 10.08
CA LEU A 92 8.48 8.12 8.87
C LEU A 92 9.30 7.62 7.67
N ARG A 93 10.62 7.50 7.82
CA ARG A 93 11.51 7.00 6.78
C ARG A 93 11.08 5.62 6.29
N ALA A 94 10.87 4.67 7.20
CA ALA A 94 10.46 3.31 6.87
C ALA A 94 9.11 3.29 6.15
N TRP A 95 8.16 4.12 6.59
CA TRP A 95 6.85 4.22 5.95
C TRP A 95 6.95 4.83 4.54
N MET A 96 7.79 5.84 4.32
CA MET A 96 8.04 6.40 2.99
C MET A 96 8.65 5.37 2.03
N LEU A 97 9.50 4.46 2.51
CA LEU A 97 10.02 3.35 1.69
C LEU A 97 8.90 2.38 1.29
N LEU A 98 7.97 2.08 2.19
CA LEU A 98 6.78 1.27 1.87
C LEU A 98 5.83 2.01 0.91
N PHE A 99 5.77 3.34 0.97
CA PHE A 99 5.00 4.13 0.02
C PHE A 99 5.58 4.04 -1.40
N VAL A 100 6.91 3.95 -1.55
CA VAL A 100 7.56 3.65 -2.84
C VAL A 100 7.10 2.28 -3.37
N ASP A 101 7.09 1.26 -2.53
CA ASP A 101 6.62 -0.09 -2.90
C ASP A 101 5.13 -0.09 -3.29
N TYR A 102 4.32 0.70 -2.59
CA TYR A 102 2.90 0.90 -2.91
C TYR A 102 2.71 1.57 -4.28
N ILE A 103 3.50 2.59 -4.62
CA ILE A 103 3.44 3.22 -5.96
C ILE A 103 3.78 2.18 -7.04
N ALA A 104 4.83 1.40 -6.86
CA ALA A 104 5.22 0.36 -7.82
C ALA A 104 4.11 -0.69 -7.99
N ALA A 105 3.53 -1.17 -6.89
CA ALA A 105 2.40 -2.09 -6.93
C ALA A 105 1.19 -1.48 -7.66
N LYS A 106 0.88 -0.20 -7.39
CA LYS A 106 -0.21 0.51 -8.08
C LYS A 106 0.04 0.61 -9.58
N GLN A 107 1.26 0.93 -10.03
CA GLN A 107 1.59 1.02 -11.45
C GLN A 107 1.39 -0.30 -12.18
N VAL A 108 1.72 -1.42 -11.53
CA VAL A 108 1.46 -2.77 -12.06
C VAL A 108 -0.04 -3.03 -12.22
N ILE A 109 -0.87 -2.62 -11.24
CA ILE A 109 -2.32 -2.88 -11.24
C ILE A 109 -3.06 -1.83 -12.10
N ALA A 110 -2.44 -0.72 -12.45
CA ALA A 110 -3.07 0.42 -13.13
C ALA A 110 -3.79 0.04 -14.44
N PRO A 111 -3.25 -0.82 -15.33
CA PRO A 111 -3.99 -1.23 -16.52
C PRO A 111 -5.31 -1.93 -16.21
N ALA A 112 -5.34 -2.79 -15.18
CA ALA A 112 -6.55 -3.47 -14.73
C ALA A 112 -7.54 -2.49 -14.09
N LEU A 113 -7.06 -1.52 -13.30
CA LEU A 113 -7.87 -0.47 -12.70
C LEU A 113 -8.51 0.46 -13.74
N ASN A 114 -7.82 0.76 -14.83
CA ASN A 114 -8.33 1.60 -15.92
C ASN A 114 -9.49 0.93 -16.67
N GLY A 115 -9.63 -0.39 -16.59
CA GLY A 115 -10.73 -1.15 -17.18
C GLY A 115 -11.99 -1.27 -16.32
N LEU A 116 -11.99 -0.73 -15.09
CA LEU A 116 -13.14 -0.84 -14.17
C LEU A 116 -14.38 -0.11 -14.68
N VAL A 117 -15.53 -0.79 -14.57
CA VAL A 117 -16.83 -0.18 -14.87
C VAL A 117 -17.16 0.85 -13.79
N GLY A 118 -17.32 2.12 -14.18
CA GLY A 118 -17.56 3.24 -13.25
C GLY A 118 -16.29 4.01 -12.85
N GLY A 119 -15.11 3.57 -13.32
CA GLY A 119 -13.84 4.27 -13.13
C GLY A 119 -13.29 4.21 -11.70
N THR A 120 -12.18 4.89 -11.48
CA THR A 120 -11.38 4.78 -10.24
C THR A 120 -11.50 5.98 -9.30
N GLY A 121 -12.33 6.97 -9.63
CA GLY A 121 -12.35 8.27 -8.95
C GLY A 121 -12.61 8.17 -7.43
N ALA A 122 -13.70 7.51 -7.03
CA ALA A 122 -14.04 7.33 -5.61
C ALA A 122 -13.01 6.48 -4.85
N LEU A 123 -12.47 5.45 -5.52
CA LEU A 123 -11.44 4.58 -4.97
C LEU A 123 -10.15 5.36 -4.66
N TYR A 124 -9.71 6.19 -5.62
CA TYR A 124 -8.52 7.03 -5.48
C TYR A 124 -8.71 8.14 -4.46
N ALA A 125 -9.88 8.79 -4.42
CA ALA A 125 -10.19 9.82 -3.42
C ALA A 125 -10.11 9.25 -1.99
N ALA A 126 -10.75 8.10 -1.72
CA ALA A 126 -10.67 7.45 -0.42
C ALA A 126 -9.24 7.06 -0.03
N SER A 127 -8.43 6.67 -1.02
CA SER A 127 -7.03 6.33 -0.80
C SER A 127 -6.18 7.55 -0.46
N ALA A 128 -6.43 8.67 -1.14
CA ALA A 128 -5.71 9.92 -0.92
C ALA A 128 -5.94 10.44 0.51
N GLU A 129 -7.18 10.36 1.02
CA GLU A 129 -7.49 10.75 2.40
C GLU A 129 -6.75 9.89 3.44
N ILE A 130 -6.71 8.57 3.25
CA ILE A 130 -5.99 7.66 4.15
C ILE A 130 -4.48 7.95 4.13
N ILE A 131 -3.90 8.09 2.94
CA ILE A 131 -2.47 8.39 2.75
C ILE A 131 -2.12 9.73 3.38
N LYS A 132 -2.94 10.77 3.13
CA LYS A 132 -2.77 12.11 3.71
C LYS A 132 -2.79 12.06 5.23
N GLY A 133 -3.82 11.48 5.84
CA GLY A 133 -3.90 11.38 7.30
C GLY A 133 -2.74 10.61 7.91
N THR A 134 -2.22 9.61 7.19
CA THR A 134 -1.08 8.81 7.63
C THR A 134 0.22 9.61 7.65
N ILE A 135 0.55 10.31 6.56
CA ILE A 135 1.77 11.14 6.49
C ILE A 135 1.70 12.31 7.49
N ASP A 136 0.53 12.95 7.63
CA ASP A 136 0.30 14.04 8.58
C ASP A 136 0.62 13.58 10.01
N GLY A 137 0.15 12.39 10.40
CA GLY A 137 0.39 11.82 11.72
C GLY A 137 1.85 11.44 11.99
N LEU A 138 2.55 10.88 10.99
CA LEU A 138 3.97 10.52 11.13
C LEU A 138 4.86 11.76 11.21
N VAL A 139 4.64 12.75 10.34
CA VAL A 139 5.40 14.01 10.36
C VAL A 139 5.15 14.78 11.64
N SER A 140 3.89 14.87 12.11
CA SER A 140 3.56 15.55 13.37
C SER A 140 4.33 14.97 14.56
N ARG A 141 4.49 13.65 14.64
CA ARG A 141 5.27 12.99 15.70
C ARG A 141 6.76 13.31 15.60
N ALA A 142 7.32 13.30 14.39
CA ALA A 142 8.72 13.65 14.17
C ALA A 142 9.02 15.12 14.50
N VAL A 143 8.09 16.04 14.20
CA VAL A 143 8.18 17.45 14.59
C VAL A 143 8.10 17.61 16.12
N GLN A 144 7.16 16.93 16.78
CA GLN A 144 7.04 16.97 18.24
C GLN A 144 8.28 16.43 18.96
N ASN A 145 8.97 15.46 18.37
CA ASN A 145 10.23 14.93 18.90
C ASN A 145 11.44 15.83 18.59
N GLY A 146 11.28 16.85 17.74
CA GLY A 146 12.36 17.71 17.29
C GLY A 146 13.26 17.10 16.21
N ASP A 147 12.85 15.98 15.61
CA ASP A 147 13.62 15.32 14.54
C ASP A 147 13.45 16.03 13.18
N ILE A 148 12.34 16.73 12.98
CA ILE A 148 11.98 17.40 11.73
C ILE A 148 11.54 18.85 12.01
N ARG A 149 11.92 19.78 11.14
CA ARG A 149 11.50 21.19 11.24
C ARG A 149 10.00 21.39 10.94
N PRO A 150 9.31 22.32 11.62
CA PRO A 150 7.85 22.45 11.56
C PRO A 150 7.32 23.22 10.34
N ASP A 151 8.18 23.83 9.53
CA ASP A 151 7.84 24.65 8.34
C ASP A 151 7.62 23.83 7.06
N LEU A 152 7.57 22.49 7.16
CA LEU A 152 7.37 21.60 6.03
C LEU A 152 5.90 21.19 5.88
N ASP A 153 5.40 21.17 4.63
CA ASP A 153 4.15 20.50 4.30
C ASP A 153 4.40 18.96 4.24
N PRO A 154 3.73 18.15 5.09
CA PRO A 154 3.85 16.68 5.04
C PRO A 154 3.60 16.09 3.64
N LEU A 155 2.73 16.72 2.84
CA LEU A 155 2.43 16.24 1.49
C LEU A 155 3.59 16.40 0.51
N ASP A 156 4.55 17.30 0.76
CA ASP A 156 5.70 17.49 -0.14
C ASP A 156 6.60 16.25 -0.21
N PHE A 157 6.71 15.50 0.88
CA PHE A 157 7.38 14.18 0.88
C PHE A 157 6.74 13.23 -0.14
N LEU A 158 5.40 13.18 -0.17
CA LEU A 158 4.66 12.32 -1.09
C LEU A 158 4.75 12.82 -2.53
N ARG A 159 4.62 14.14 -2.74
CA ARG A 159 4.70 14.78 -4.06
C ARG A 159 6.06 14.52 -4.71
N ALA A 160 7.15 14.57 -3.94
CA ALA A 160 8.48 14.25 -4.44
C ALA A 160 8.58 12.78 -4.93
N LEU A 161 8.06 11.83 -4.15
CA LEU A 161 8.10 10.40 -4.49
C LEU A 161 7.18 10.05 -5.67
N VAL A 162 5.99 10.65 -5.74
CA VAL A 162 5.09 10.51 -6.89
C VAL A 162 5.72 11.17 -8.12
N GLY A 163 6.33 12.34 -7.97
CA GLY A 163 7.03 13.05 -9.05
C GLY A 163 8.11 12.19 -9.70
N VAL A 164 9.01 11.60 -8.92
CA VAL A 164 10.06 10.73 -9.47
C VAL A 164 9.48 9.49 -10.17
N SER A 165 8.40 8.90 -9.65
CA SER A 165 7.76 7.74 -10.28
C SER A 165 7.12 8.05 -11.64
N ASN A 166 6.76 9.31 -11.90
CA ASN A 166 6.15 9.74 -13.17
C ASN A 166 7.18 10.29 -14.17
N VAL A 167 8.20 11.00 -13.68
CA VAL A 167 9.25 11.60 -14.53
C VAL A 167 10.25 10.54 -14.98
N ALA A 168 10.58 9.58 -14.12
CA ALA A 168 11.44 8.45 -14.45
C ALA A 168 10.61 7.23 -14.84
N ALA A 169 9.79 7.33 -15.90
CA ALA A 169 9.11 6.16 -16.48
C ALA A 169 10.10 5.12 -17.10
N ALA A 170 11.41 5.35 -16.99
CA ALA A 170 12.46 4.40 -17.29
C ALA A 170 12.68 3.43 -16.09
N PRO A 171 13.10 2.18 -16.35
CA PRO A 171 13.41 1.22 -15.28
C PRO A 171 14.36 1.79 -14.22
N GLY A 172 14.10 1.50 -12.93
CA GLY A 172 15.00 1.86 -11.83
C GLY A 172 14.65 3.14 -11.07
N TRP A 173 13.49 3.75 -11.31
CA TRP A 173 12.99 4.88 -10.53
C TRP A 173 12.84 4.55 -9.05
N GLU A 174 12.58 3.28 -8.69
CA GLU A 174 12.43 2.82 -7.31
C GLU A 174 13.72 3.05 -6.54
N ALA A 175 14.87 2.75 -7.16
CA ALA A 175 16.17 2.99 -6.55
C ALA A 175 16.42 4.49 -6.32
N SER A 176 16.01 5.33 -7.27
CA SER A 176 16.07 6.79 -7.13
C SER A 176 15.12 7.31 -6.05
N ALA A 177 13.90 6.79 -5.98
CA ALA A 177 12.91 7.14 -4.98
C ALA A 177 13.39 6.78 -3.57
N ARG A 178 13.97 5.59 -3.38
CA ARG A 178 14.57 5.17 -2.10
C ARG A 178 15.70 6.10 -1.66
N ARG A 179 16.58 6.53 -2.58
CA ARG A 179 17.59 7.56 -2.27
C ARG A 179 16.97 8.91 -1.95
N LEU A 180 15.91 9.30 -2.65
CA LEU A 180 15.18 10.53 -2.37
C LEU A 180 14.54 10.50 -0.98
N VAL A 181 14.06 9.35 -0.49
CA VAL A 181 13.60 9.24 0.90
C VAL A 181 14.71 9.67 1.87
N ASP A 182 15.92 9.16 1.70
CA ASP A 182 17.05 9.51 2.57
C ASP A 182 17.43 10.99 2.47
N ILE A 183 17.43 11.55 1.26
CA ILE A 183 17.70 12.97 1.01
C ILE A 183 16.64 13.86 1.65
N LEU A 184 15.36 13.49 1.52
CA LEU A 184 14.25 14.24 2.10
C LEU A 184 14.30 14.20 3.63
N ILE A 185 14.61 13.04 4.22
CA ILE A 185 14.75 12.91 5.67
C ILE A 185 15.92 13.76 6.16
N ALA A 186 17.13 13.58 5.62
CA ALA A 186 18.29 14.39 6.02
C ALA A 186 18.05 15.89 5.79
N GLY A 187 17.44 16.22 4.65
CA GLY A 187 17.09 17.58 4.26
C GLY A 187 15.91 18.17 5.02
N SER A 188 15.21 17.44 5.90
CA SER A 188 14.10 17.90 6.73
C SER A 188 14.46 18.05 8.22
N GLN A 189 15.63 17.55 8.61
CA GLN A 189 16.14 17.70 9.97
C GLN A 189 16.45 19.18 10.28
N PRO A 190 16.35 19.59 11.56
CA PRO A 190 16.80 20.92 11.99
C PRO A 190 18.29 21.11 11.66
N PRO A 191 18.73 22.36 11.41
CA PRO A 191 20.15 22.63 11.20
C PRO A 191 20.94 22.15 12.42
N THR A 192 21.96 21.31 12.23
CA THR A 192 22.93 21.03 13.28
C THR A 192 23.53 22.36 13.71
N ALA A 193 23.30 22.78 14.95
CA ALA A 193 23.94 23.98 15.48
C ALA A 193 25.45 23.81 15.29
N SER A 194 26.02 24.65 14.42
CA SER A 194 27.48 24.71 14.24
C SER A 194 28.07 24.92 15.63
N ARG A 195 28.78 23.92 16.16
CA ARG A 195 29.56 24.09 17.37
C ARG A 195 30.54 25.22 17.09
N SER A 196 30.27 26.40 17.64
CA SER A 196 31.17 27.54 17.60
C SER A 196 32.54 27.07 18.07
N ARG A 197 33.49 26.97 17.15
CA ARG A 197 34.90 26.88 17.50
C ARG A 197 35.26 28.23 18.10
N THR A 198 35.34 28.28 19.42
CA THR A 198 36.10 29.31 20.15
C THR A 198 37.59 29.01 19.99
#